data_AF-A0A944EG51-F1
#
_entry.id   AF-A0A944EG51-F1
#
_cell.length_a   1.000
_cell.length_b   1.000
_cell.length_c   1.000
_cell.angle_alpha   90.00
_cell.angle_beta   90.00
_cell.angle_gamma   90.00
#
_symmetry.space_group_name_H-M   'P 1'
#
loop_
_entity.id
_entity.type
_entity.pdbx_description
1 polymer ?
#
loop_
_entity_poly.entity_id
_entity_poly.type
_entity_poly.pdbx_seq_one_letter_code
_entity_poly.pdbx_strand_id
1 'polypeptide(L)'
;MPHQIGWTAILSLLFQAYPNTVLGYVVWNWLLREYPVSTVAPLSLLVPVFGVAGSVLIFDESLPPLKRVAGALVVAGLVIGLYGKRLAGSRTAARVPSVSR
;
A
#
# COMPACT_ATOMS: atom_id res chain seq x y z
N MET A 1 27.13 21.70 5.86
CA MET A 1 28.16 21.01 5.05
C MET A 1 27.59 20.84 3.65
N PRO A 2 28.19 21.49 2.62
CA PRO A 2 27.58 21.67 1.32
C PRO A 2 27.53 20.37 0.50
N HIS A 3 26.59 20.38 -0.44
CA HIS A 3 26.09 19.33 -1.32
C HIS A 3 27.13 18.61 -2.19
N GLN A 4 27.93 17.73 -1.59
CA GLN A 4 28.57 16.67 -2.37
C GLN A 4 27.58 15.52 -2.49
N ILE A 5 26.70 15.59 -3.49
CA ILE A 5 26.01 14.40 -3.99
C ILE A 5 27.12 13.51 -4.55
N GLY A 6 27.73 12.72 -3.66
CA GLY A 6 28.81 11.82 -4.01
C GLY A 6 28.30 10.80 -5.01
N TRP A 7 29.20 10.31 -5.87
CA TRP A 7 28.88 9.27 -6.84
C TRP A 7 28.23 8.04 -6.18
N THR A 8 28.63 7.73 -4.94
CA THR A 8 28.01 6.71 -4.10
C THR A 8 26.54 6.98 -3.77
N ALA A 9 26.16 8.22 -3.45
CA ALA A 9 24.77 8.58 -3.18
C ALA A 9 23.89 8.40 -4.43
N ILE A 10 24.40 8.78 -5.60
CA ILE A 10 23.72 8.58 -6.89
C ILE A 10 23.53 7.09 -7.17
N LEU A 11 24.59 6.29 -7.00
CA LEU A 11 24.53 4.84 -7.21
C LEU A 11 23.59 4.14 -6.23
N SER A 12 23.59 4.53 -4.94
CA SER A 12 22.65 4.00 -3.95
C SER A 12 21.21 4.35 -4.30
N LEU A 13 20.95 5.59 -4.74
CA LEU A 13 19.60 6.02 -5.14
C LEU A 13 19.13 5.27 -6.39
N LEU A 14 19.99 5.12 -7.40
CA LEU A 14 19.69 4.34 -8.60
C LEU A 14 19.44 2.88 -8.27
N PHE A 15 20.29 2.29 -7.42
CA PHE A 15 20.13 0.91 -6.98
C PHE A 15 18.90 0.71 -6.10
N GLN A 16 18.44 1.73 -5.37
CA GLN A 16 17.20 1.60 -4.59
C GLN A 16 15.96 1.83 -5.46
N ALA A 17 15.97 2.85 -6.30
CA ALA A 17 14.82 3.26 -7.09
C ALA A 17 14.55 2.32 -8.26
N TYR A 18 15.59 1.92 -9.00
CA TYR A 18 15.45 1.16 -10.23
C TYR A 18 14.88 -0.26 -9.99
N PRO A 19 15.51 -1.15 -9.21
CA PRO A 19 14.97 -2.48 -8.97
C PRO A 19 13.65 -2.44 -8.19
N ASN A 20 13.46 -1.53 -7.23
CA ASN A 20 12.19 -1.41 -6.52
C ASN A 20 11.03 -1.08 -7.49
N THR A 21 11.27 -0.14 -8.41
CA THR A 21 10.27 0.27 -9.39
C THR A 21 10.02 -0.83 -10.43
N VAL A 22 11.09 -1.43 -10.97
CA VAL A 22 10.98 -2.52 -11.95
C VAL A 22 10.26 -3.72 -11.33
N LEU A 23 10.65 -4.16 -10.15
CA LEU A 23 9.98 -5.27 -9.45
C LEU A 23 8.52 -4.93 -9.16
N GLY A 24 8.24 -3.71 -8.67
CA GLY A 24 6.89 -3.24 -8.42
C GLY A 24 6.00 -3.30 -9.67
N TYR A 25 6.48 -2.78 -10.80
CA TYR A 25 5.74 -2.82 -12.05
C TYR A 25 5.62 -4.23 -12.64
N VAL A 26 6.65 -5.06 -12.52
CA VAL A 26 6.59 -6.46 -13.00
C VAL A 26 5.52 -7.22 -12.23
N VAL A 27 5.53 -7.15 -10.89
CA VAL A 27 4.51 -7.78 -10.04
C VAL A 27 3.13 -7.22 -10.35
N TRP A 28 2.99 -5.89 -10.43
CA TRP A 28 1.71 -5.25 -10.72
C TRP A 28 1.14 -5.65 -12.08
N ASN A 29 1.95 -5.62 -13.14
CA ASN A 29 1.52 -6.04 -14.48
C ASN A 29 1.20 -7.53 -14.54
N TRP A 30 1.99 -8.38 -13.87
CA TRP A 30 1.69 -9.80 -13.77
C TRP A 30 0.34 -10.03 -13.07
N LEU A 31 0.09 -9.34 -11.97
CA LEU A 31 -1.12 -9.48 -11.19
C LEU A 31 -2.37 -8.93 -11.90
N LEU A 32 -2.22 -7.86 -12.70
CA LEU A 32 -3.30 -7.35 -13.55
C LEU A 32 -3.63 -8.27 -14.73
N ARG A 33 -2.70 -9.12 -15.17
CA ARG A 33 -2.98 -10.12 -16.21
C ARG A 33 -3.84 -11.27 -15.67
N GLU A 34 -3.71 -11.60 -14.38
CA GLU A 34 -4.40 -12.72 -13.74
C GLU A 34 -5.63 -12.33 -12.91
N TYR A 35 -5.67 -11.12 -12.35
CA TYR A 35 -6.74 -10.67 -11.44
C TYR A 35 -7.34 -9.32 -11.85
N PRO A 36 -8.68 -9.13 -11.70
CA PRO A 36 -9.32 -7.85 -11.92
C PRO A 36 -8.82 -6.78 -10.93
N VAL A 37 -8.75 -5.52 -11.37
CA VAL A 37 -8.19 -4.36 -10.65
C VAL A 37 -8.70 -4.23 -9.20
N SER A 38 -9.96 -4.60 -8.96
CA SER A 38 -10.60 -4.57 -7.65
C SER A 38 -10.01 -5.55 -6.62
N THR A 39 -9.41 -6.66 -7.07
CA THR A 39 -8.74 -7.65 -6.22
C THR A 39 -7.32 -7.23 -5.86
N VAL A 40 -6.69 -6.40 -6.70
CA VAL A 40 -5.30 -5.94 -6.55
C VAL A 40 -5.19 -4.69 -5.68
N ALA A 41 -6.24 -3.86 -5.62
CA ALA A 41 -6.25 -2.64 -4.80
C ALA A 41 -5.97 -2.88 -3.29
N PRO A 42 -6.48 -3.95 -2.64
CA PRO A 42 -6.13 -4.31 -1.27
C PRO A 42 -4.64 -4.59 -1.01
N LEU A 43 -3.89 -5.03 -2.02
CA LEU A 43 -2.47 -5.40 -1.87
C LEU A 43 -1.59 -4.19 -1.53
N SER A 44 -1.93 -3.01 -2.05
CA SER A 44 -1.25 -1.76 -1.69
C SER A 44 -1.41 -1.39 -0.21
N LEU A 45 -2.48 -1.87 0.44
CA LEU A 45 -2.77 -1.61 1.85
C LEU A 45 -1.99 -2.58 2.76
N LEU A 46 -1.45 -3.65 2.17
CA LEU A 46 -0.56 -4.61 2.83
C LEU A 46 0.87 -4.07 2.97
N VAL A 47 1.30 -3.17 2.08
CA VAL A 47 2.64 -2.52 2.10
C VAL A 47 2.99 -1.93 3.47
N PRO A 48 2.16 -1.05 4.09
CA PRO A 48 2.47 -0.50 5.40
C PRO A 48 2.48 -1.57 6.51
N VAL A 49 1.62 -2.59 6.42
CA VAL A 49 1.58 -3.69 7.40
C VAL A 49 2.89 -4.47 7.36
N PHE A 50 3.34 -4.87 6.17
CA PHE A 50 4.63 -5.53 6.00
C PHE A 50 5.82 -4.63 6.35
N GLY A 51 5.73 -3.32 6.09
CA GLY A 51 6.76 -2.36 6.47
C GLY A 51 6.95 -2.30 7.99
N VAL A 52 5.86 -2.21 8.76
CA VAL A 52 5.92 -2.21 10.23
C VAL A 52 6.34 -3.58 10.76
N ALA A 53 5.77 -4.67 10.23
CA ALA A 53 6.12 -6.02 10.64
C ALA A 53 7.61 -6.31 10.39
N GLY A 54 8.13 -5.96 9.22
CA GLY A 54 9.55 -6.10 8.89
C GLY A 54 10.44 -5.22 9.75
N SER A 55 10.00 -4.02 10.12
CA SER A 55 10.74 -3.16 11.05
C SER A 55 10.92 -3.81 12.42
N VAL A 56 9.88 -4.45 12.95
CA VAL A 56 9.95 -5.15 14.24
C VAL A 56 10.74 -6.46 14.13
N LEU A 57 10.49 -7.24 13.08
CA LEU A 57 11.07 -8.59 12.93
C LEU A 57 12.55 -8.58 12.51
N ILE A 58 12.96 -7.64 11.65
CA ILE A 58 14.31 -7.61 11.07
C ILE A 58 15.25 -6.71 11.89
N PHE A 59 14.75 -5.56 12.35
CA PHE A 59 15.59 -4.57 13.05
C PHE A 59 15.50 -4.66 14.58
N ASP A 60 14.62 -5.52 15.12
CA ASP A 60 14.33 -5.66 16.55
C ASP A 60 14.13 -4.31 17.27
N GLU A 61 13.65 -3.30 16.53
CA GLU A 61 13.48 -1.96 17.06
C GLU A 61 12.34 -1.99 18.08
N SER A 62 12.66 -1.67 19.34
CA SER A 62 11.65 -1.42 20.37
C SER A 62 10.79 -0.24 19.97
N LEU A 63 9.61 -0.52 19.41
CA LEU A 63 8.65 0.49 19.02
C LEU A 63 8.23 1.30 20.27
N PRO A 64 8.59 2.60 20.34
CA PRO A 64 8.12 3.50 21.37
C PRO A 64 6.59 3.40 21.50
N PRO A 65 6.03 3.55 22.70
CA PRO A 65 4.58 3.44 22.93
C PRO A 65 3.77 4.27 21.93
N LEU A 66 4.24 5.48 21.62
CA LEU A 66 3.61 6.38 20.67
C LEU A 66 3.60 5.83 19.22
N LYS A 67 4.70 5.24 18.76
CA LYS A 67 4.78 4.60 17.42
C LYS A 67 3.82 3.40 17.33
N ARG A 68 3.65 2.64 18.43
CA ARG A 68 2.68 1.53 18.48
C ARG A 68 1.25 2.02 18.34
N VAL A 69 0.86 3.07 19.07
CA VAL A 69 -0.47 3.67 18.98
C VAL A 69 -0.72 4.27 17.60
N ALA A 70 0.25 5.00 17.05
CA ALA A 70 0.16 5.55 15.70
C ALA A 70 0.02 4.44 14.63
N GLY A 71 0.81 3.37 14.75
CA GLY A 71 0.71 2.19 13.87
C GLY A 71 -0.66 1.52 13.96
N ALA A 72 -1.18 1.32 15.17
CA ALA A 72 -2.53 0.78 15.37
C ALA A 72 -3.62 1.66 14.76
N LEU A 73 -3.51 2.99 14.90
CA LEU A 73 -4.45 3.95 14.34
C LEU A 73 -4.45 3.93 12.80
N VAL A 74 -3.26 3.83 12.19
CA VAL A 74 -3.11 3.72 10.73
C VAL A 74 -3.73 2.41 10.23
N VAL A 75 -3.44 1.28 10.88
CA VAL A 75 -4.02 -0.03 10.52
C VAL A 75 -5.54 -0.01 10.69
N ALA A 76 -6.06 0.58 11.78
CA ALA A 76 -7.50 0.74 11.98
C ALA A 76 -8.15 1.58 10.88
N GLY A 77 -7.55 2.71 10.51
CA GLY A 77 -8.02 3.55 9.40
C GLY A 77 -8.02 2.83 8.06
N LEU A 78 -6.97 2.03 7.78
CA LEU A 78 -6.86 1.20 6.58
C LEU A 78 -7.99 0.15 6.51
N VAL A 79 -8.22 -0.57 7.61
CA VAL A 79 -9.29 -1.58 7.72
C VAL A 79 -10.65 -0.91 7.49
N ILE A 80 -10.94 0.20 8.17
CA ILE A 80 -12.21 0.93 7.99
C ILE A 80 -12.38 1.39 6.53
N GLY A 81 -11.32 1.92 5.90
CA GLY A 81 -11.36 2.36 4.51
C GLY A 81 -11.56 1.24 3.47
N LEU A 82 -11.02 0.05 3.73
CA LEU A 82 -11.17 -1.15 2.91
C LEU A 82 -12.59 -1.72 2.95
N TYR A 83 -13.10 -1.94 4.17
CA TYR A 83 -14.37 -2.61 4.40
C TYR A 83 -15.57 -1.65 4.29
N GLY A 84 -15.38 -0.36 4.57
CA GLY A 84 -16.43 0.66 4.45
C GLY A 84 -16.97 0.79 3.01
N LYS A 85 -16.12 0.70 2.00
CA LYS A 85 -16.54 0.72 0.58
C LYS A 85 -17.27 -0.55 0.15
N ARG A 86 -16.90 -1.72 0.69
CA ARG A 86 -17.61 -2.99 0.41
C ARG A 86 -19.03 -3.00 1.01
N LEU A 87 -19.22 -2.36 2.16
CA LEU A 87 -20.54 -2.23 2.81
C LEU A 87 -21.42 -1.14 2.18
N ALA A 88 -20.82 -0.07 1.65
CA ALA A 88 -21.55 1.02 1.00
C ALA A 88 -22.00 0.70 -0.43
N GLY A 89 -21.26 -0.17 -1.16
CA GLY A 89 -21.57 -0.56 -2.54
C GLY A 89 -22.89 -1.34 -2.70
N SER A 90 -23.43 -1.93 -1.63
CA SER A 90 -24.70 -2.67 -1.66
C SER A 90 -25.95 -1.79 -1.59
N ARG A 91 -25.82 -0.46 -1.44
CA ARG A 91 -26.97 0.45 -1.28
C ARG A 91 -27.38 1.20 -2.55
N THR A 92 -26.57 1.20 -3.60
CA THR A 92 -26.81 2.03 -4.81
C THR A 92 -27.34 1.23 -6.01
N ALA A 93 -27.50 -0.09 -5.90
CA ALA A 93 -28.08 -0.92 -6.97
C ALA A 93 -29.63 -0.90 -7.02
N ALA A 94 -30.29 -0.23 -6.07
CA ALA A 94 -31.76 -0.24 -5.95
C ALA A 94 -32.47 0.90 -6.70
N ARG A 95 -31.78 1.70 -7.53
CA ARG A 95 -32.38 2.83 -8.23
C ARG A 95 -32.03 2.87 -9.71
N VAL A 96 -32.40 1.82 -10.44
CA VAL A 96 -32.61 1.91 -11.89
C VAL A 96 -34.11 1.98 -12.13
N PRO A 97 -34.69 3.15 -12.40
CA PRO A 97 -36.06 3.25 -12.86
C PRO A 97 -36.12 2.63 -14.26
N SER A 98 -36.97 1.60 -14.42
CA SER A 98 -37.37 1.08 -15.72
C SER A 98 -38.06 2.20 -16.51
N VAL A 99 -37.31 2.89 -17.38
CA VAL A 99 -37.91 3.76 -18.40
C VAL A 99 -38.47 2.85 -19.48
N SER A 100 -39.76 2.57 -19.36
CA SER A 100 -40.60 2.07 -20.43
C SER A 100 -40.77 3.15 -21.49
N ARG A 101 -40.19 2.96 -22.69
CA ARG A 101 -40.76 3.39 -23.98
C ARG A 101 -40.30 2.44 -25.07
#